data_AF-A0A835FLK4-F1
#
_entry.id   AF-A0A835FLK4-F1
#
_cell.length_a   1.000
_cell.length_b   1.000
_cell.length_c   1.000
_cell.angle_alpha   90.00
_cell.angle_beta   90.00
_cell.angle_gamma   90.00
#
_symmetry.space_group_name_H-M   'P 1'
#
loop_
_entity.id
_entity.type
_entity.pdbx_description
1 polymer ?
#
loop_
_entity_poly.entity_id
_entity_poly.type
_entity_poly.pdbx_seq_one_letter_code
_entity_poly.pdbx_strand_id
1 'polypeptide(L)'
;MAVAEWVVEEVPVVTVMGDMVLLPTGDVLIMNAASMGTARWVLSPEPITTQVMYTAGVMLNARCEVTALTMIPGMYHSSAALDMYGYVLVGGSNPHVGYICIRECDIPNTNELVSIA
;
A
#
# COMPACT_ATOMS: atom_id res chain seq x y z
N MET A 1 32.30 5.01 -15.98
CA MET A 1 31.48 4.87 -14.76
C MET A 1 30.26 5.73 -14.94
N ALA A 2 29.05 5.17 -14.84
CA ALA A 2 27.84 5.98 -14.79
C ALA A 2 27.78 6.66 -13.41
N VAL A 3 27.53 7.96 -13.38
CA VAL A 3 27.29 8.71 -12.14
C VAL A 3 25.82 8.54 -11.78
N ALA A 4 25.51 8.20 -10.53
CA ALA A 4 24.13 8.10 -10.07
C ALA A 4 23.51 9.50 -10.02
N GLU A 5 22.38 9.68 -10.69
CA GLU A 5 21.61 10.92 -10.72
C GLU A 5 20.26 10.68 -10.05
N TRP A 6 19.87 11.60 -9.16
CA TRP A 6 18.57 11.55 -8.49
C TRP A 6 17.53 12.26 -9.34
N VAL A 7 16.41 11.61 -9.56
CA VAL A 7 15.24 12.18 -10.23
C VAL A 7 14.05 12.09 -9.30
N VAL A 8 13.22 13.14 -9.30
CA VAL A 8 12.00 13.22 -8.50
C VAL A 8 10.81 13.19 -9.43
N GLU A 9 9.83 12.35 -9.12
CA GLU A 9 8.55 12.27 -9.82
C GLU A 9 7.42 12.39 -8.82
N GLU A 10 6.30 12.97 -9.24
CA GLU A 10 5.11 13.11 -8.41
C GLU A 10 4.21 11.88 -8.57
N VAL A 11 3.75 11.36 -7.45
CA VAL A 11 2.71 10.32 -7.41
C VAL A 11 1.36 11.02 -7.57
N PRO A 12 0.44 10.51 -8.42
CA PRO A 12 -0.83 11.18 -8.73
C PRO A 12 -1.79 11.28 -7.55
N VAL A 13 -1.51 10.57 -6.46
CA VAL A 13 -2.31 10.56 -5.25
C VAL A 13 -1.42 10.97 -4.08
N VAL A 14 -1.90 11.92 -3.27
CA VAL A 14 -1.23 12.29 -2.02
C VAL A 14 -1.40 11.13 -1.06
N THR A 15 -0.30 10.45 -0.74
CA THR A 15 -0.30 9.29 0.16
C THR A 15 0.61 9.54 1.35
N VAL A 16 0.18 9.04 2.51
CA VAL A 16 1.01 8.93 3.71
C VAL A 16 0.87 7.51 4.27
N MET A 17 1.91 7.05 4.97
CA MET A 17 1.96 5.72 5.59
C MET A 17 1.85 4.55 4.59
N GLY A 18 2.06 4.82 3.30
CA GLY A 18 2.04 3.82 2.24
C GLY A 18 3.16 2.79 2.34
N ASP A 19 2.85 1.56 1.93
CA ASP A 19 3.82 0.50 1.69
C ASP A 19 4.22 0.46 0.22
N MET A 20 5.48 0.08 -0.03
CA MET A 20 6.02 -0.12 -1.38
C MET A 20 6.62 -1.53 -1.49
N VAL A 21 6.17 -2.27 -2.50
CA VAL A 21 6.59 -3.66 -2.75
C VAL A 21 7.19 -3.76 -4.14
N LEU A 22 8.42 -4.29 -4.22
CA LEU A 22 9.06 -4.60 -5.50
C LEU A 22 8.48 -5.89 -6.07
N LEU A 23 8.03 -5.86 -7.32
CA LEU A 23 7.47 -7.02 -8.02
C LEU A 23 8.56 -7.78 -8.79
N PRO A 24 8.35 -9.08 -9.09
CA PRO A 24 9.27 -9.85 -9.93
C PRO A 24 9.46 -9.28 -11.33
N THR A 25 8.52 -8.46 -11.82
CA THR A 25 8.60 -7.75 -13.10
C THR A 25 9.62 -6.61 -13.09
N GLY A 26 10.05 -6.17 -11.89
CA GLY A 26 10.87 -4.97 -11.69
C GLY A 26 10.06 -3.70 -11.45
N ASP A 27 8.73 -3.79 -11.49
CA ASP A 27 7.82 -2.69 -11.15
C ASP A 27 7.66 -2.57 -9.64
N VAL A 28 7.17 -1.43 -9.17
CA VAL A 28 6.91 -1.17 -7.76
C VAL A 28 5.43 -0.94 -7.56
N LEU A 29 4.81 -1.75 -6.71
CA LEU A 29 3.45 -1.54 -6.26
C LEU A 29 3.46 -0.65 -5.00
N ILE A 30 2.70 0.43 -5.04
CA ILE A 30 2.51 1.36 -3.92
C ILE A 30 1.07 1.25 -3.43
N MET A 31 0.89 0.98 -2.15
CA MET A 31 -0.43 0.71 -1.55
C MET A 31 -0.49 1.10 -0.06
N ASN A 32 -1.57 0.73 0.64
CA ASN A 32 -1.74 0.92 2.08
C ASN A 32 -1.58 2.38 2.55
N ALA A 33 -2.31 3.32 1.93
CA ALA A 33 -2.11 4.74 2.15
C ALA A 33 -3.33 5.46 2.74
N ALA A 34 -3.07 6.63 3.32
CA ALA A 34 -4.08 7.65 3.66
C ALA A 34 -3.86 8.96 2.90
N SER A 35 -4.92 9.73 2.63
CA SER A 35 -4.80 11.08 2.05
C SER A 35 -4.30 12.09 3.09
N MET A 36 -4.58 11.84 4.37
CA MET A 36 -4.15 12.64 5.50
C MET A 36 -3.72 11.72 6.64
N GLY A 37 -2.54 11.97 7.21
CA GLY A 37 -1.92 11.09 8.20
C GLY A 37 -1.89 11.74 9.57
N THR A 38 -2.41 11.03 10.57
CA THR A 38 -2.10 11.33 11.97
C THR A 38 -1.66 10.04 12.64
N ALA A 39 -0.58 10.09 13.42
CA ALA A 39 -0.14 8.93 14.22
C ALA A 39 -1.03 8.70 15.47
N ARG A 40 -2.30 9.12 15.43
CA ARG A 40 -3.17 9.20 16.61
C ARG A 40 -4.49 8.46 16.42
N TRP A 41 -4.83 7.75 17.47
CA TRP A 41 -5.96 6.85 17.72
C TRP A 41 -7.40 7.41 17.49
N VAL A 42 -7.60 8.68 17.10
CA VAL A 42 -8.95 9.32 17.11
C VAL A 42 -9.20 10.30 15.94
N LEU A 43 -8.19 10.59 15.14
CA LEU A 43 -8.34 11.42 13.95
C LEU A 43 -8.36 10.47 12.77
N SER A 44 -9.55 10.23 12.21
CA SER A 44 -9.74 9.33 11.07
C SER A 44 -8.84 9.80 9.94
N PRO A 45 -7.77 9.07 9.63
CA PRO A 45 -7.06 9.31 8.40
C PRO A 45 -7.98 8.85 7.27
N GLU A 46 -8.23 9.71 6.28
CA GLU A 46 -9.05 9.38 5.12
C GLU A 46 -8.33 8.28 4.31
N PRO A 47 -8.86 7.04 4.28
CA PRO A 47 -8.14 5.94 3.68
C PRO A 47 -8.16 6.03 2.16
N ILE A 48 -7.03 5.68 1.55
CA ILE A 48 -6.90 5.54 0.11
C ILE A 48 -6.99 4.06 -0.24
N THR A 49 -8.02 3.71 -0.98
CA THR A 49 -8.24 2.36 -1.51
C THR A 49 -7.66 2.17 -2.91
N THR A 50 -7.17 3.22 -3.55
CA THR A 50 -6.50 3.11 -4.85
C THR A 50 -5.02 2.77 -4.67
N GLN A 51 -4.56 1.80 -5.46
CA GLN A 51 -3.15 1.44 -5.54
C GLN A 51 -2.47 2.22 -6.67
N VAL A 52 -1.15 2.34 -6.62
CA VAL A 52 -0.34 2.94 -7.69
C VAL A 52 0.71 1.93 -8.16
N MET A 53 0.76 1.68 -9.46
CA MET A 53 1.81 0.92 -10.12
C MET A 53 2.88 1.88 -10.61
N TYR A 54 4.13 1.63 -10.25
CA TYR A 54 5.29 2.35 -10.76
C TYR A 54 6.12 1.47 -11.70
N THR A 55 6.14 1.83 -12.99
CA THR A 55 6.82 1.07 -14.04
C THR A 55 8.08 1.78 -14.50
N ALA A 56 9.25 1.29 -14.07
CA ALA A 56 10.54 1.92 -14.34
C ALA A 56 10.94 1.96 -15.83
N GLY A 57 10.32 1.12 -16.67
CA GLY A 57 10.56 1.06 -18.11
C GLY A 57 9.87 2.17 -18.92
N VAL A 58 8.99 2.97 -18.30
CA VAL A 58 8.20 4.00 -18.97
C VAL A 58 8.92 5.35 -18.97
N MET A 59 8.53 6.27 -19.85
CA MET A 59 9.05 7.64 -19.86
C MET A 59 8.82 8.34 -18.52
N LEU A 60 9.74 9.23 -18.16
CA LEU A 60 9.63 10.06 -16.96
C LEU A 60 8.29 10.82 -16.94
N ASN A 61 7.67 10.92 -15.77
CA ASN A 61 6.33 11.47 -15.50
C ASN A 61 5.15 10.62 -16.01
N ALA A 62 5.39 9.47 -16.64
CA ALA A 62 4.35 8.52 -17.05
C ALA A 62 4.49 7.15 -16.35
N ARG A 63 5.32 7.08 -15.31
CA ARG A 63 5.65 5.82 -14.62
C ARG A 63 4.62 5.42 -13.57
N CYS A 64 3.91 6.37 -12.99
CA CYS A 64 2.92 6.16 -11.95
C CYS A 64 1.52 6.04 -12.54
N GLU A 65 0.92 4.86 -12.48
CA GLU A 65 -0.45 4.60 -12.91
C GLU A 65 -1.32 4.22 -11.72
N VAL A 66 -2.49 4.85 -11.58
CA VAL A 66 -3.47 4.46 -10.56
C VAL A 66 -4.16 3.18 -11.02
N THR A 67 -4.07 2.14 -10.20
CA THR A 67 -4.54 0.79 -10.47
C THR A 67 -5.67 0.40 -9.49
N ALA A 68 -6.02 -0.89 -9.45
CA ALA A 68 -7.19 -1.47 -8.83
C ALA A 68 -7.48 -0.99 -7.41
N LEU A 69 -8.78 -0.91 -7.11
CA LEU A 69 -9.31 -0.61 -5.78
C LEU A 69 -9.13 -1.81 -4.85
N THR A 70 -8.60 -1.59 -3.65
CA THR A 70 -8.67 -2.54 -2.54
C THR A 70 -9.96 -2.32 -1.77
N MET A 71 -10.58 -3.41 -1.30
CA MET A 71 -11.76 -3.31 -0.44
C MET A 71 -11.37 -3.04 1.03
N ILE A 72 -10.11 -3.33 1.39
CA ILE A 72 -9.59 -3.17 2.74
C ILE A 72 -8.58 -2.01 2.77
N PRO A 73 -8.83 -0.97 3.58
CA PRO A 73 -7.87 0.12 3.75
C PRO A 73 -6.74 -0.28 4.72
N GLY A 74 -5.53 -0.44 4.17
CA GLY A 74 -4.30 -0.57 4.97
C GLY A 74 -3.81 0.80 5.41
N MET A 75 -3.77 1.06 6.72
CA MET A 75 -3.41 2.36 7.29
C MET A 75 -2.26 2.19 8.30
N TYR A 76 -2.19 3.03 9.33
CA TYR A 76 -1.22 2.87 10.41
C TYR A 76 -1.19 1.42 10.96
N HIS A 77 0.01 0.83 11.04
CA HIS A 77 0.27 -0.59 11.34
C HIS A 77 -0.20 -1.61 10.28
N SER A 78 -0.44 -1.19 9.04
CA SER A 78 -0.48 -2.13 7.92
C SER A 78 0.92 -2.43 7.40
N SER A 79 1.05 -3.57 6.71
CA SER A 79 2.27 -3.99 6.03
C SER A 79 1.89 -4.79 4.79
N ALA A 80 2.68 -4.66 3.72
CA ALA A 80 2.59 -5.50 2.54
C ALA A 80 3.92 -6.23 2.29
N ALA A 81 3.85 -7.48 1.84
CA ALA A 81 5.01 -8.30 1.49
C ALA A 81 4.74 -9.17 0.26
N LEU A 82 5.75 -9.33 -0.60
CA LEU A 82 5.69 -10.23 -1.75
C LEU A 82 5.98 -11.68 -1.29
N ASP A 83 5.16 -12.63 -1.75
CA ASP A 83 5.42 -14.05 -1.56
C ASP A 83 6.24 -14.68 -2.70
N MET A 84 6.66 -15.94 -2.52
CA MET A 84 7.47 -16.64 -3.52
C MET A 84 6.71 -17.03 -4.80
N TYR A 85 5.39 -16.91 -4.81
CA TYR A 85 4.53 -17.20 -5.94
C TYR A 85 4.14 -15.96 -6.73
N GLY A 86 4.55 -14.77 -6.27
CA GLY A 86 4.27 -13.48 -6.91
C GLY A 86 3.00 -12.78 -6.40
N TYR A 87 2.39 -13.29 -5.33
CA TYR A 87 1.25 -12.63 -4.68
C TYR A 87 1.74 -11.59 -3.67
N VAL A 88 1.01 -10.48 -3.57
CA VAL A 88 1.25 -9.49 -2.53
C VAL A 88 0.32 -9.78 -1.36
N LEU A 89 0.93 -10.14 -0.23
CA LEU A 89 0.28 -10.33 1.05
C LEU A 89 0.11 -8.96 1.71
N VAL A 90 -1.13 -8.54 1.92
CA VAL A 90 -1.46 -7.30 2.61
C VAL A 90 -2.03 -7.66 3.96
N GLY A 91 -1.52 -7.08 5.04
CA GLY A 91 -1.92 -7.43 6.39
C GLY A 91 -1.88 -6.27 7.38
N GLY A 92 -2.45 -6.48 8.56
CA GLY A 92 -2.36 -5.54 9.67
C GLY A 92 -3.51 -4.54 9.70
N SER A 93 -3.20 -3.27 9.96
CA SER A 93 -4.16 -2.22 10.34
C SER A 93 -4.66 -2.41 11.78
N ASN A 94 -4.49 -1.41 12.64
CA ASN A 94 -4.83 -1.49 14.07
C ASN A 94 -5.98 -0.54 14.42
N PRO A 95 -7.23 -1.04 14.62
CA PRO A 95 -8.33 -0.18 15.04
C PRO A 95 -8.82 -0.50 16.48
N HIS A 96 -8.05 -0.19 17.54
CA HIS A 96 -8.53 0.20 18.90
C HIS A 96 -8.05 -0.65 20.09
N VAL A 97 -7.82 0.02 21.24
CA VAL A 97 -7.46 -0.56 22.58
C VAL A 97 -8.51 -1.49 23.22
N GLY A 98 -9.51 -1.95 22.48
CA GLY A 98 -10.54 -2.89 22.95
C GLY A 98 -10.32 -4.34 22.53
N TYR A 99 -9.26 -4.67 21.78
CA TYR A 99 -9.06 -6.04 21.29
C TYR A 99 -8.62 -7.01 22.39
N ILE A 100 -9.60 -7.63 23.04
CA ILE A 100 -9.50 -9.01 23.56
C ILE A 100 -10.07 -9.92 22.47
N CYS A 101 -9.25 -10.80 21.91
CA CYS A 101 -9.70 -11.80 20.94
C CYS A 101 -10.23 -13.04 21.69
N ILE A 102 -11.55 -13.15 21.81
CA ILE A 102 -12.24 -14.35 22.32
C ILE A 102 -13.23 -14.87 21.27
N ARG A 103 -12.67 -15.53 20.24
CA ARG A 103 -13.31 -16.13 19.05
C ARG A 103 -13.71 -15.15 17.94
N GLU A 104 -13.59 -15.66 16.70
CA GLU A 104 -14.02 -15.14 15.39
C GLU A 104 -14.53 -13.69 15.44
N CYS A 105 -13.69 -12.73 15.06
CA CYS A 105 -14.06 -11.33 14.96
C CYS A 105 -14.41 -11.02 13.50
N ASP A 106 -15.69 -10.72 13.24
CA ASP A 106 -16.21 -10.18 11.98
C ASP A 106 -15.69 -8.74 11.72
N ILE A 107 -14.39 -8.63 11.51
CA ILE A 107 -13.77 -7.61 10.64
C ILE A 107 -13.34 -8.42 9.43
N PRO A 108 -13.70 -8.05 8.18
CA PRO A 108 -13.31 -8.83 7.02
C PRO A 108 -11.79 -9.00 7.10
N ASN A 109 -11.41 -10.26 7.28
CA ASN A 109 -10.12 -10.77 7.66
C ASN A 109 -9.01 -9.80 7.23
N THR A 110 -8.25 -9.29 8.18
CA THR A 110 -7.22 -8.24 8.02
C THR A 110 -6.08 -8.58 7.06
N ASN A 111 -6.16 -9.72 6.37
CA ASN A 111 -5.23 -10.17 5.37
C ASN A 111 -5.93 -10.30 4.02
N GLU A 112 -5.51 -9.51 3.03
CA GLU A 112 -5.96 -9.62 1.65
C GLU A 112 -4.81 -10.18 0.79
N LEU A 113 -5.14 -11.14 -0.07
CA LEU A 113 -4.25 -11.54 -1.16
C LEU A 113 -4.55 -10.62 -2.33
N VAL A 114 -3.65 -9.68 -2.60
CA VAL A 114 -3.75 -8.88 -3.81
C VAL A 114 -3.05 -9.66 -4.93
N SER A 115 -3.86 -10.27 -5.78
CA SER A 115 -3.41 -10.87 -7.03
C SER A 115 -3.20 -9.75 -8.04
N ILE A 116 -1.96 -9.56 -8.45
CA ILE A 116 -1.60 -8.68 -9.55
C ILE A 116 -1.74 -9.54 -10.81
N ALA A 117 -2.90 -9.45 -11.46
CA ALA A 117 -3.16 -10.12 -12.74
C ALA A 117 -2.52 -9.32 -13.89
#